data_AF-A0A537XJY0-F1
#
_entry.id   AF-A0A537XJY0-F1
#
_cell.length_a   1.000
_cell.length_b   1.000
_cell.length_c   1.000
_cell.angle_alpha   90.00
_cell.angle_beta   90.00
_cell.angle_gamma   90.00
#
_symmetry.space_group_name_H-M   'P 1'
#
loop_
_entity.id
_entity.type
_entity.pdbx_description
1 polymer ?
#
loop_
_entity_poly.entity_id
_entity_poly.type
_entity_poly.pdbx_seq_one_letter_code
_entity_poly.pdbx_strand_id
1 'polypeptide(L)'
;WESDLILHGKIAPVIERLKALPIVQQEDGAFYIDMAAFGVKGRDTKWFLTKRDGTSLYPTRDIAYHLDKFRRCDVAVNVLGENHRLEFQQLCAALKLLGEREPEAVFYAYVNLPDGQTMSTRRGIVVTMDDLIEEAIARAYEEVRKRRPDLPDSRMREIAETVGIAALRYNIVRVQPEKRITFRWEEALSFEGNSAPFLQYAHARTCGILDKAGTFGPGDPALLVHPQEGRLAKLLAKFPHVIRRAADARRAHEVATYAYGVAAQFNLFYRDCPVLVADAPLRSARLALVDGARIVLRGGLECLGLPAPREM
;
A
#
# COMPACT_ATOMS: atom_id res chain seq x y z
N TRP A 1 23.15 -1.16 -3.37
CA TRP A 1 22.98 -0.82 -1.95
C TRP A 1 23.61 0.54 -1.66
N GLU A 2 23.15 1.26 -0.62
CA GLU A 2 23.80 2.52 -0.20
C GLU A 2 25.29 2.31 0.11
N SER A 3 25.62 1.13 0.66
CA SER A 3 27.01 0.68 0.87
C SER A 3 27.86 0.73 -0.40
N ASP A 4 27.29 0.50 -1.58
CA ASP A 4 28.04 0.50 -2.85
C ASP A 4 28.47 1.92 -3.24
N LEU A 5 27.75 2.96 -2.79
CA LEU A 5 28.15 4.35 -3.00
C LEU A 5 29.38 4.70 -2.16
N ILE A 6 29.45 4.16 -0.95
CA ILE A 6 30.59 4.31 -0.04
C ILE A 6 31.78 3.54 -0.59
N LEU A 7 31.58 2.26 -0.95
CA LEU A 7 32.65 1.37 -1.41
C LEU A 7 33.25 1.79 -2.75
N HIS A 8 32.45 2.36 -3.66
CA HIS A 8 32.94 2.81 -4.97
C HIS A 8 33.42 4.26 -5.00
N GLY A 9 33.62 4.90 -3.84
CA GLY A 9 34.15 6.26 -3.75
C GLY A 9 33.25 7.35 -4.34
N LYS A 10 31.97 7.04 -4.62
CA LYS A 10 31.02 7.99 -5.21
C LYS A 10 30.62 9.14 -4.26
N ILE A 11 30.93 9.01 -2.98
CA ILE A 11 30.65 10.03 -1.95
C ILE A 11 31.60 11.23 -2.03
N ALA A 12 32.89 11.02 -2.28
CA ALA A 12 33.88 12.10 -2.25
C ALA A 12 33.60 13.22 -3.28
N PRO A 13 33.25 12.92 -4.54
CA PRO A 13 32.86 13.96 -5.50
C PRO A 13 31.63 14.77 -5.07
N VAL A 14 30.70 14.14 -4.34
CA VAL A 14 29.50 14.82 -3.83
C VAL A 14 29.86 15.78 -2.70
N ILE A 15 30.76 15.37 -1.81
CA ILE A 15 31.29 16.26 -0.75
C ILE A 15 31.94 17.50 -1.36
N GLU A 16 32.78 17.35 -2.38
CA GLU A 16 33.45 18.48 -3.01
C GLU A 16 32.46 19.42 -3.73
N ARG A 17 31.46 18.86 -4.43
CA ARG A 17 30.35 19.66 -5.00
C ARG A 17 29.60 20.45 -3.92
N LEU A 18 29.32 19.82 -2.78
CA LEU A 18 28.63 20.47 -1.67
C LEU A 18 29.48 21.59 -1.04
N LYS A 19 30.76 21.33 -0.75
CA LYS A 19 31.69 22.34 -0.20
C LYS A 19 31.84 23.57 -1.08
N ALA A 20 31.70 23.41 -2.40
CA ALA A 20 31.77 24.52 -3.34
C ALA A 20 30.52 25.42 -3.32
N LEU A 21 29.44 25.04 -2.63
CA LEU A 21 28.23 25.85 -2.52
C LEU A 21 28.47 27.03 -1.55
N PRO A 22 28.12 28.27 -1.93
CA PRO A 22 28.36 29.45 -1.09
C PRO A 22 27.67 29.43 0.29
N ILE A 23 26.60 28.64 0.43
CA ILE A 23 25.83 28.51 1.67
C ILE A 23 26.44 27.49 2.65
N VAL A 24 27.39 26.66 2.20
CA VAL A 24 28.04 25.69 3.08
C VAL A 24 29.05 26.41 3.95
N GLN A 25 28.92 26.17 5.25
CA GLN A 25 29.78 26.74 6.29
C GLN A 25 30.59 25.62 6.94
N GLN A 26 31.61 26.01 7.71
CA GLN A 26 32.46 25.10 8.45
C GLN A 26 32.51 25.50 9.93
N GLU A 27 32.41 24.50 10.81
CA GLU A 27 32.55 24.64 12.25
C GLU A 27 33.38 23.46 12.78
N ASP A 28 34.46 23.76 13.52
CA ASP A 28 35.37 22.76 14.10
C ASP A 28 35.86 21.68 13.12
N GLY A 29 36.06 22.05 11.85
CA GLY A 29 36.48 21.14 10.79
C GLY A 29 35.35 20.37 10.10
N ALA A 30 34.13 20.41 10.63
CA ALA A 30 32.95 19.79 10.03
C ALA A 30 32.20 20.77 9.12
N PHE A 31 31.73 20.29 7.96
CA PHE A 31 30.96 21.10 7.02
C PHE A 31 29.46 20.95 7.26
N TYR A 32 28.70 22.03 7.14
CA TYR A 32 27.24 22.02 7.31
C TYR A 32 26.55 23.04 6.39
N ILE A 33 25.26 22.83 6.15
CA ILE A 33 24.38 23.82 5.52
C ILE A 33 23.56 24.47 6.64
N ASP A 34 23.50 25.81 6.67
CA ASP A 34 22.58 26.52 7.54
C ASP A 34 21.17 26.49 6.95
N MET A 35 20.34 25.63 7.53
CA MET A 35 18.98 25.37 7.12
C MET A 35 17.98 26.44 7.58
N ALA A 36 18.41 27.43 8.36
CA ALA A 36 17.57 28.58 8.69
C ALA A 36 17.08 29.31 7.43
N ALA A 37 17.92 29.37 6.39
CA ALA A 37 17.57 29.92 5.08
C ALA A 37 16.42 29.17 4.37
N PHE A 38 16.13 27.93 4.78
CA PHE A 38 15.08 27.07 4.22
C PHE A 38 13.90 26.88 5.19
N GLY A 39 13.78 27.75 6.20
CA GLY A 39 12.66 27.76 7.14
C GLY A 39 12.77 26.74 8.28
N VAL A 40 13.92 26.06 8.44
CA VAL A 40 14.19 25.23 9.62
C VAL A 40 14.46 26.16 10.81
N LYS A 41 13.90 25.83 11.98
CA LYS A 41 14.01 26.65 13.20
C LYS A 41 14.60 25.85 14.35
N GLY A 42 15.14 26.55 15.33
CA GLY A 42 15.66 25.96 16.55
C GLY A 42 17.05 25.35 16.37
N ARG A 43 17.31 24.27 17.11
CA ARG A 43 18.64 23.66 17.20
C ARG A 43 19.07 22.88 15.95
N ASP A 44 18.13 22.53 15.08
CA ASP A 44 18.36 21.68 13.90
C ASP A 44 18.69 22.51 12.64
N THR A 45 19.01 23.80 12.82
CA THR A 45 19.40 24.72 11.75
C THR A 45 20.74 24.32 11.12
N LYS A 46 21.69 23.81 11.90
CA LYS A 46 22.97 23.31 11.36
C LYS A 46 22.84 21.86 10.89
N TRP A 47 22.74 21.65 9.59
CA TRP A 47 22.69 20.30 9.01
C TRP A 47 24.07 19.84 8.52
N PHE A 48 24.76 19.07 9.37
CA PHE A 48 26.13 18.64 9.12
C PHE A 48 26.24 17.57 8.03
N LEU A 49 27.15 17.81 7.08
CA LEU A 49 27.45 16.96 5.93
C LEU A 49 28.59 15.97 6.22
N THR A 50 29.59 16.41 6.99
CA THR A 50 30.77 15.62 7.34
C THR A 50 31.07 15.72 8.83
N LYS A 51 31.84 14.76 9.35
CA LYS A 51 32.53 14.91 10.63
C LYS A 51 33.78 15.78 10.46
N ARG A 52 34.45 16.08 11.59
CA ARG A 52 35.72 16.81 11.65
C ARG A 52 36.85 16.15 10.84
N ASP A 53 36.87 14.83 10.77
CA ASP A 53 37.86 14.05 10.01
C ASP A 53 37.53 13.96 8.51
N GLY A 54 36.48 14.64 8.05
CA GLY A 54 36.02 14.62 6.66
C GLY A 54 35.16 13.42 6.29
N THR A 55 34.90 12.48 7.21
CA THR A 55 34.03 11.32 6.94
C THR A 55 32.57 11.76 6.72
N SER A 56 31.88 11.10 5.79
CA SER A 56 30.50 11.43 5.42
C SER A 56 29.49 11.03 6.49
N LEU A 57 28.50 11.91 6.69
CA LEU A 57 27.30 11.65 7.50
C LEU A 57 26.11 11.23 6.62
N TYR A 58 25.02 10.78 7.25
CA TYR A 58 23.78 10.39 6.56
C TYR A 58 23.28 11.43 5.54
N PRO A 59 23.26 12.76 5.86
CA PRO A 59 22.90 13.80 4.89
C PRO A 59 23.62 13.67 3.54
N THR A 60 24.95 13.55 3.58
CA THR A 60 25.78 13.43 2.38
C THR A 60 25.51 12.13 1.63
N ARG A 61 25.28 11.03 2.37
CA ARG A 61 24.99 9.73 1.76
C ARG A 61 23.62 9.70 1.10
N ASP A 62 22.61 10.30 1.73
CA ASP A 62 21.27 10.46 1.16
C ASP A 62 21.32 11.33 -0.10
N ILE A 63 22.02 12.47 -0.08
CA ILE A 63 22.21 13.30 -1.27
C ILE A 63 22.85 12.46 -2.39
N ALA A 64 23.99 11.81 -2.12
CA ALA A 64 24.69 11.00 -3.11
C ALA A 64 23.81 9.87 -3.66
N TYR A 65 23.00 9.25 -2.81
CA TYR A 65 22.08 8.20 -3.23
C TYR A 65 20.97 8.72 -4.14
N HIS A 66 20.43 9.91 -3.87
CA HIS A 66 19.43 10.52 -4.74
C HIS A 66 20.04 10.95 -6.09
N LEU A 67 21.26 11.49 -6.11
CA LEU A 67 21.97 11.80 -7.35
C LEU A 67 22.15 10.53 -8.22
N ASP A 68 22.48 9.39 -7.62
CA ASP A 68 22.59 8.12 -8.34
C ASP A 68 21.22 7.58 -8.81
N LYS A 69 20.17 7.67 -7.96
CA LYS A 69 18.79 7.31 -8.34
C LYS A 69 18.31 8.13 -9.54
N PHE A 70 18.57 9.43 -9.54
CA PHE A 70 18.11 10.33 -10.59
C PHE A 70 18.72 10.04 -11.96
N ARG A 71 19.79 9.26 -12.04
CA ARG A 71 20.33 8.80 -13.33
C ARG A 71 19.59 7.58 -13.89
N ARG A 72 18.71 6.96 -13.10
CA ARG A 72 18.11 5.64 -13.36
C ARG A 72 16.57 5.64 -13.28
N CYS A 73 15.93 6.78 -13.00
CA CYS A 73 14.48 6.88 -12.96
C CYS A 73 13.99 8.24 -13.48
N ASP A 74 12.72 8.34 -13.86
CA ASP A 74 12.07 9.63 -14.17
C ASP A 74 11.41 10.26 -12.95
N VAL A 75 11.04 9.43 -11.99
CA VAL A 75 10.40 9.81 -10.73
C VAL A 75 11.04 9.01 -9.60
N ALA A 76 11.36 9.66 -8.49
CA ALA A 76 11.81 9.01 -7.27
C ALA A 76 10.78 9.30 -6.18
N VAL A 77 10.20 8.25 -5.58
CA VAL A 77 9.23 8.37 -4.48
C VAL A 77 9.83 7.71 -3.24
N ASN A 78 9.94 8.46 -2.15
CA ASN A 78 10.37 7.96 -0.86
C ASN A 78 9.16 7.69 0.04
N VAL A 79 9.07 6.49 0.61
CA VAL A 79 8.06 6.14 1.61
C VAL A 79 8.71 6.19 2.98
N LEU A 80 8.35 7.18 3.80
CA LEU A 80 9.06 7.54 5.02
C LEU A 80 8.10 7.65 6.21
N GLY A 81 8.57 7.38 7.43
CA GLY A 81 7.82 7.68 8.64
C GLY A 81 7.63 9.19 8.82
N GLU A 82 6.55 9.62 9.47
CA GLU A 82 6.22 11.04 9.70
C GLU A 82 7.33 11.82 10.44
N ASN A 83 8.17 11.10 11.20
CA ASN A 83 9.32 11.64 11.91
C ASN A 83 10.48 12.07 11.00
N HIS A 84 10.48 11.69 9.71
CA HIS A 84 11.52 12.05 8.74
C HIS A 84 11.22 13.30 7.91
N ARG A 85 10.16 14.04 8.25
CA ARG A 85 9.73 15.23 7.47
C ARG A 85 10.79 16.32 7.42
N LEU A 86 11.49 16.55 8.53
CA LEU A 86 12.53 17.58 8.60
C LEU A 86 13.74 17.20 7.76
N GLU A 87 14.24 15.97 7.91
CA GLU A 87 15.38 15.45 7.17
C GLU A 87 15.09 15.41 5.68
N PHE A 88 13.86 15.06 5.28
CA PHE A 88 13.43 15.11 3.89
C PHE A 88 13.38 16.53 3.34
N GLN A 89 12.89 17.51 4.11
CA GLN A 89 12.93 18.93 3.73
C GLN A 89 14.37 19.42 3.54
N GLN A 90 15.27 19.05 4.45
CA GLN A 90 16.70 19.37 4.38
C GLN A 90 17.37 18.75 3.15
N LEU A 91 17.09 17.47 2.87
CA LEU A 91 17.54 16.79 1.66
C LEU A 91 17.09 17.51 0.38
N CYS A 92 15.81 17.87 0.31
CA CYS A 92 15.24 18.58 -0.84
C CYS A 92 15.89 19.95 -1.05
N ALA A 93 16.13 20.70 0.02
CA ALA A 93 16.86 21.97 -0.04
C ALA A 93 18.28 21.80 -0.58
N ALA A 94 19.02 20.78 -0.12
CA ALA A 94 20.37 20.50 -0.60
C ALA A 94 20.41 20.05 -2.06
N LEU A 95 19.46 19.23 -2.51
CA LEU A 95 19.35 18.84 -3.92
C LEU A 95 19.06 20.05 -4.82
N LYS A 96 18.16 20.94 -4.41
CA LYS A 96 17.90 22.20 -5.11
C LYS A 96 19.14 23.08 -5.25
N LEU A 97 19.92 23.22 -4.17
CA LEU A 97 21.19 23.96 -4.19
C LEU A 97 22.20 23.38 -5.19
N LEU A 98 22.18 22.06 -5.38
CA LEU A 98 23.02 21.37 -6.36
C LEU A 98 22.49 21.46 -7.80
N GLY A 99 21.34 22.11 -8.02
CA GLY A 99 20.68 22.22 -9.33
C GLY A 99 19.93 20.95 -9.74
N GLU A 100 19.60 20.08 -8.79
CA GLU A 100 19.01 18.76 -9.03
C GLU A 100 17.51 18.77 -8.71
N ARG A 101 16.77 17.83 -9.30
CA ARG A 101 15.33 17.67 -9.02
C ARG A 101 15.08 17.15 -7.60
N GLU A 102 13.87 17.38 -7.10
CA GLU A 102 13.42 16.83 -5.81
C GLU A 102 12.79 15.44 -5.99
N PRO A 103 12.99 14.51 -5.04
CA PRO A 103 12.16 13.33 -4.94
C PRO A 103 10.76 13.71 -4.41
N GLU A 104 9.77 12.87 -4.68
CA GLU A 104 8.47 12.90 -4.00
C GLU A 104 8.54 12.13 -2.67
N ALA A 105 7.62 12.42 -1.74
CA ALA A 105 7.50 11.65 -0.50
C ALA A 105 6.06 11.28 -0.16
N VAL A 106 5.91 10.06 0.37
CA VAL A 106 4.73 9.59 1.09
C VAL A 106 5.13 9.41 2.54
N PHE A 107 4.53 10.19 3.43
CA PHE A 107 4.78 10.11 4.86
C PHE A 107 3.70 9.28 5.56
N TYR A 108 4.09 8.19 6.21
CA TYR A 108 3.18 7.36 7.00
C TYR A 108 3.29 7.66 8.51
N ALA A 109 2.14 7.68 9.18
CA ALA A 109 2.04 7.80 10.63
C ALA A 109 2.29 6.45 11.32
N TYR A 110 2.56 6.50 12.62
CA TYR A 110 2.77 5.28 13.41
C TYR A 110 1.54 4.38 13.50
N VAL A 111 1.79 3.08 13.58
CA VAL A 111 0.80 2.05 13.87
C VAL A 111 0.84 1.72 15.36
N ASN A 112 -0.29 1.85 16.04
CA ASN A 112 -0.49 1.31 17.36
C ASN A 112 -0.83 -0.18 17.22
N LEU A 113 -0.06 -1.01 17.92
CA LEU A 113 -0.25 -2.46 17.95
C LEU A 113 -1.60 -2.83 18.60
N PRO A 114 -2.13 -4.03 18.30
CA PRO A 114 -3.37 -4.51 18.91
C PRO A 114 -3.30 -4.56 20.43
N ASP A 115 -4.47 -4.47 21.07
CA ASP A 115 -4.67 -4.65 22.52
C ASP A 115 -3.87 -3.70 23.42
N GLY A 116 -3.49 -2.53 22.89
CA GLY A 116 -2.67 -1.56 23.62
C GLY A 116 -1.26 -2.05 23.90
N GLN A 117 -0.81 -3.10 23.21
CA GLN A 117 0.58 -3.54 23.27
C GLN A 117 1.48 -2.37 22.85
N THR A 118 2.51 -2.12 23.65
CA THR A 118 3.49 -1.09 23.37
C THR A 118 4.85 -1.73 23.20
N MET A 119 5.56 -1.36 22.14
CA MET A 119 6.97 -1.70 22.05
C MET A 119 7.70 -1.03 23.21
N SER A 120 8.38 -1.81 24.03
CA SER A 120 9.18 -1.30 25.15
C SER A 120 10.54 -1.97 25.15
N THR A 121 11.52 -1.31 24.54
CA THR A 121 12.94 -1.71 24.59
C THR A 121 13.47 -1.79 26.02
N ARG A 122 12.92 -0.99 26.95
CA ARG A 122 13.26 -1.03 28.38
C ARG A 122 12.64 -2.21 29.15
N ARG A 123 11.48 -2.73 28.72
CA ARG A 123 10.81 -3.90 29.34
C ARG A 123 11.02 -5.20 28.56
N GLY A 124 11.77 -5.17 27.45
CA GLY A 124 12.01 -6.33 26.58
C GLY A 124 10.79 -6.77 25.77
N ILE A 125 9.73 -5.97 25.69
CA ILE A 125 8.52 -6.30 24.92
C ILE A 125 8.76 -5.84 23.48
N VAL A 126 9.05 -6.80 22.61
CA VAL A 126 9.21 -6.61 21.17
C VAL A 126 8.14 -7.46 20.49
N VAL A 127 7.19 -6.81 19.82
CA VAL A 127 6.28 -7.48 18.90
C VAL A 127 6.93 -7.37 17.52
N THR A 128 7.31 -8.51 16.94
CA THR A 128 7.91 -8.55 15.62
C THR A 128 6.84 -8.63 14.53
N MET A 129 7.25 -8.41 13.27
CA MET A 129 6.35 -8.64 12.15
C MET A 129 6.01 -10.13 12.01
N ASP A 130 6.96 -11.02 12.32
CA ASP A 130 6.76 -12.47 12.26
C ASP A 130 5.70 -12.90 13.27
N ASP A 131 5.76 -12.41 14.52
CA ASP A 131 4.74 -12.68 15.54
C ASP A 131 3.34 -12.23 15.08
N LEU A 132 3.24 -11.06 14.45
CA LEU A 132 1.97 -10.55 13.93
C LEU A 132 1.44 -11.41 12.77
N ILE A 133 2.32 -11.88 11.89
CA ILE A 133 1.95 -12.76 10.77
C ILE A 133 1.44 -14.09 11.32
N GLU A 134 2.18 -14.73 12.22
CA GLU A 134 1.80 -16.00 12.82
C GLU A 134 0.44 -15.91 13.53
N GLU A 135 0.23 -14.86 14.34
CA GLU A 135 -1.04 -14.61 15.02
C GLU A 135 -2.20 -14.37 14.02
N ALA A 136 -1.95 -13.60 12.95
CA ALA A 136 -2.95 -13.36 11.92
C ALA A 136 -3.38 -14.65 11.22
N ILE A 137 -2.42 -15.52 10.90
CA ILE A 137 -2.67 -16.82 10.26
C ILE A 137 -3.43 -17.75 11.20
N ALA A 138 -3.04 -17.84 12.48
CA ALA A 138 -3.69 -18.67 13.47
C ALA A 138 -5.17 -18.27 13.66
N ARG A 139 -5.45 -16.97 13.77
CA ARG A 139 -6.83 -16.46 13.88
C ARG A 139 -7.62 -16.67 12.59
N ALA A 140 -7.00 -16.45 11.43
CA ALA A 140 -7.64 -16.71 10.13
C ALA A 140 -8.03 -18.18 10.00
N TYR A 141 -7.18 -19.11 10.44
CA TYR A 141 -7.46 -20.54 10.43
C TYR A 141 -8.70 -20.89 11.26
N GLU A 142 -8.84 -20.35 12.46
CA GLU A 142 -10.04 -20.57 13.28
C GLU A 142 -11.32 -20.04 12.60
N GLU A 143 -11.26 -18.91 11.90
CA GLU A 143 -12.40 -18.39 11.15
C GLU A 143 -12.74 -19.24 9.91
N VAL A 144 -11.74 -19.70 9.17
CA VAL A 144 -11.92 -20.60 8.02
C VAL A 144 -12.53 -21.92 8.49
N ARG A 145 -12.00 -22.53 9.56
CA ARG A 145 -12.48 -23.80 10.13
C ARG A 145 -13.95 -23.74 10.54
N LYS A 146 -14.41 -22.62 11.11
CA LYS A 146 -15.83 -22.41 11.48
C LYS A 146 -16.73 -22.30 10.24
N ARG A 147 -16.26 -21.68 9.16
CA ARG A 147 -17.05 -21.36 7.96
C ARG A 147 -17.05 -22.48 6.91
N ARG A 148 -15.94 -23.21 6.82
CA ARG A 148 -15.69 -24.26 5.83
C ARG A 148 -15.23 -25.57 6.48
N PRO A 149 -16.04 -26.15 7.41
CA PRO A 149 -15.69 -27.43 8.04
C PRO A 149 -15.64 -28.60 7.04
N ASP A 150 -16.11 -28.39 5.81
CA ASP A 150 -16.10 -29.32 4.69
C ASP A 150 -14.73 -29.50 4.03
N LEU A 151 -13.79 -28.55 4.22
CA LEU A 151 -12.49 -28.59 3.56
C LEU A 151 -11.48 -29.49 4.30
N PRO A 152 -10.48 -30.08 3.60
CA PRO A 152 -9.34 -30.72 4.25
C PRO A 152 -8.51 -29.72 5.07
N ASP A 153 -7.88 -30.17 6.16
CA ASP A 153 -7.05 -29.32 7.03
C ASP A 153 -5.94 -28.58 6.27
N SER A 154 -5.27 -29.27 5.35
CA SER A 154 -4.23 -28.67 4.50
C SER A 154 -4.76 -27.49 3.69
N ARG A 155 -5.96 -27.61 3.13
CA ARG A 155 -6.60 -26.55 2.35
C ARG A 155 -7.04 -25.38 3.23
N MET A 156 -7.53 -25.65 4.44
CA MET A 156 -7.86 -24.59 5.40
C MET A 156 -6.63 -23.77 5.79
N ARG A 157 -5.48 -24.43 5.98
CA ARG A 157 -4.20 -23.75 6.28
C ARG A 157 -3.73 -22.84 5.14
N GLU A 158 -3.82 -23.29 3.89
CA GLU A 158 -3.50 -22.46 2.72
C GLU A 158 -4.37 -21.20 2.63
N ILE A 159 -5.68 -21.35 2.87
CA ILE A 159 -6.62 -20.22 2.89
C ILE A 159 -6.29 -19.30 4.07
N ALA A 160 -6.03 -19.85 5.25
CA ALA A 160 -5.69 -19.08 6.44
C ALA A 160 -4.42 -18.24 6.25
N GLU A 161 -3.37 -18.80 5.66
CA GLU A 161 -2.13 -18.07 5.34
C GLU A 161 -2.41 -16.89 4.41
N THR A 162 -3.13 -17.16 3.32
CA THR A 162 -3.56 -16.19 2.32
C THR A 162 -4.37 -15.05 2.94
N VAL A 163 -5.33 -15.38 3.80
CA VAL A 163 -6.24 -14.43 4.45
C VAL A 163 -5.55 -13.64 5.56
N GLY A 164 -4.74 -14.29 6.40
CA GLY A 164 -4.03 -13.66 7.51
C GLY A 164 -3.03 -12.60 7.04
N ILE A 165 -2.21 -12.92 6.05
CA ILE A 165 -1.24 -11.98 5.46
C ILE A 165 -1.99 -10.82 4.76
N ALA A 166 -3.06 -11.14 4.03
CA ALA A 166 -3.87 -10.13 3.35
C ALA A 166 -4.54 -9.18 4.35
N ALA A 167 -5.02 -9.69 5.48
CA ALA A 167 -5.62 -8.89 6.55
C ALA A 167 -4.62 -7.85 7.09
N LEU A 168 -3.40 -8.26 7.43
CA LEU A 168 -2.37 -7.33 7.91
C LEU A 168 -2.10 -6.21 6.89
N ARG A 169 -1.81 -6.58 5.64
CA ARG A 169 -1.46 -5.63 4.59
C ARG A 169 -2.62 -4.67 4.27
N TYR A 170 -3.83 -5.19 4.13
CA TYR A 170 -5.00 -4.37 3.81
C TYR A 170 -5.33 -3.38 4.93
N ASN A 171 -5.19 -3.78 6.20
CA ASN A 171 -5.49 -2.90 7.33
C ASN A 171 -4.53 -1.70 7.41
N ILE A 172 -3.31 -1.86 6.93
CA ILE A 172 -2.36 -0.75 6.79
C ILE A 172 -2.72 0.10 5.57
N VAL A 173 -2.89 -0.52 4.40
CA VAL A 173 -3.04 0.19 3.12
C VAL A 173 -4.40 0.89 2.97
N ARG A 174 -5.47 0.40 3.61
CA ARG A 174 -6.82 0.99 3.52
C ARG A 174 -6.93 2.36 4.20
N VAL A 175 -5.97 2.71 5.06
CA VAL A 175 -5.95 3.95 5.82
C VAL A 175 -5.08 4.98 5.09
N GLN A 176 -5.47 6.25 5.16
CA GLN A 176 -4.62 7.34 4.66
C GLN A 176 -3.27 7.31 5.40
N PRO A 177 -2.14 7.45 4.70
CA PRO A 177 -0.82 7.26 5.31
C PRO A 177 -0.59 8.24 6.47
N GLU A 178 -1.15 9.45 6.43
CA GLU A 178 -0.99 10.45 7.50
C GLU A 178 -1.81 10.17 8.77
N LYS A 179 -2.71 9.17 8.74
CA LYS A 179 -3.54 8.82 9.90
C LYS A 179 -2.91 7.68 10.68
N ARG A 180 -2.86 7.84 12.00
CA ARG A 180 -2.46 6.76 12.91
C ARG A 180 -3.43 5.60 12.78
N ILE A 181 -2.87 4.39 12.78
CA ILE A 181 -3.63 3.16 12.68
C ILE A 181 -3.69 2.54 14.07
N THR A 182 -4.89 2.26 14.56
CA THR A 182 -5.06 1.40 15.74
C THR A 182 -5.48 0.04 15.24
N PHE A 183 -4.53 -0.91 15.23
CA PHE A 183 -4.78 -2.23 14.69
C PHE A 183 -5.69 -3.02 15.63
N ARG A 184 -6.70 -3.70 15.08
CA ARG A 184 -7.67 -4.52 15.82
C ARG A 184 -7.90 -5.82 15.07
N TRP A 185 -7.73 -6.95 15.75
CA TRP A 185 -7.82 -8.27 15.13
C TRP A 185 -9.21 -8.56 14.57
N GLU A 186 -10.25 -8.19 15.32
CA GLU A 186 -11.64 -8.44 14.96
C GLU A 186 -12.00 -7.71 13.67
N GLU A 187 -11.57 -6.46 13.52
CA GLU A 187 -11.79 -5.69 12.29
C GLU A 187 -10.94 -6.20 11.13
N ALA A 188 -9.71 -6.66 11.42
CA ALA A 188 -8.77 -7.03 10.38
C ALA A 188 -9.17 -8.32 9.66
N LEU A 189 -9.70 -9.28 10.42
CA LEU A 189 -10.06 -10.62 9.97
C LEU A 189 -11.57 -10.78 9.75
N SER A 190 -12.36 -9.72 9.95
CA SER A 190 -13.80 -9.75 9.69
C SER A 190 -14.11 -10.14 8.24
N PHE A 191 -15.09 -11.01 8.02
CA PHE A 191 -15.65 -11.28 6.68
C PHE A 191 -16.77 -10.30 6.31
N GLU A 192 -17.06 -9.35 7.18
CA GLU A 192 -18.03 -8.28 7.00
C GLU A 192 -17.33 -6.92 7.07
N GLY A 193 -17.89 -5.93 6.38
CA GLY A 193 -17.32 -4.58 6.38
C GLY A 193 -16.03 -4.45 5.55
N ASN A 194 -15.24 -3.44 5.86
CA ASN A 194 -14.13 -3.01 5.02
C ASN A 194 -12.84 -3.78 5.32
N SER A 195 -12.73 -5.04 4.91
CA SER A 195 -11.58 -5.92 5.25
C SER A 195 -11.05 -6.69 4.03
N ALA A 196 -9.83 -7.24 4.12
CA ALA A 196 -9.27 -8.09 3.07
C ALA A 196 -10.12 -9.35 2.83
N PRO A 197 -10.53 -10.11 3.87
CA PRO A 197 -11.40 -11.26 3.68
C PRO A 197 -12.70 -10.93 2.95
N PHE A 198 -13.31 -9.75 3.20
CA PHE A 198 -14.53 -9.33 2.50
C PHE A 198 -14.30 -9.14 1.00
N LEU A 199 -13.20 -8.49 0.60
CA LEU A 199 -12.84 -8.29 -0.81
C LEU A 199 -12.53 -9.63 -1.50
N GLN A 200 -11.71 -10.45 -0.85
CA GLN A 200 -11.32 -11.76 -1.37
C GLN A 200 -12.53 -12.68 -1.52
N TYR A 201 -13.47 -12.65 -0.58
CA TYR A 201 -14.68 -13.47 -0.62
C TYR A 201 -15.63 -13.03 -1.73
N ALA A 202 -15.76 -11.71 -1.96
CA ALA A 202 -16.49 -11.20 -3.11
C ALA A 202 -15.87 -11.68 -4.44
N HIS A 203 -14.54 -11.67 -4.55
CA HIS A 203 -13.84 -12.22 -5.72
C HIS A 203 -14.08 -13.74 -5.86
N ALA A 204 -13.89 -14.53 -4.81
CA ALA A 204 -14.13 -15.98 -4.83
C ALA A 204 -15.58 -16.31 -5.25
N ARG A 205 -16.56 -15.53 -4.77
CA ARG A 205 -17.96 -15.66 -5.17
C ARG A 205 -18.17 -15.41 -6.66
N THR A 206 -17.53 -14.39 -7.23
CA THR A 206 -17.62 -14.16 -8.70
C THR A 206 -17.08 -15.35 -9.47
N CYS A 207 -15.96 -15.94 -9.03
CA CYS A 207 -15.39 -17.14 -9.64
C CYS A 207 -16.36 -18.32 -9.55
N GLY A 208 -16.92 -18.59 -8.37
CA GLY A 208 -17.85 -19.69 -8.17
C GLY A 208 -19.16 -19.56 -8.97
N ILE A 209 -19.67 -18.35 -9.22
CA ILE A 209 -20.83 -18.13 -10.09
C ILE A 209 -20.49 -18.48 -11.54
N LEU A 210 -19.33 -18.04 -12.03
CA LEU A 210 -18.90 -18.30 -13.40
C LEU A 210 -18.60 -19.79 -13.62
N ASP A 211 -17.94 -20.43 -12.66
CA ASP A 211 -17.64 -21.87 -12.70
C ASP A 211 -18.94 -22.70 -12.76
N LYS A 212 -19.98 -22.31 -12.01
CA LYS A 212 -21.32 -22.94 -12.08
C LYS A 212 -22.06 -22.64 -13.39
N ALA A 213 -21.82 -21.48 -13.99
CA ALA A 213 -22.48 -21.09 -15.23
C ALA A 213 -21.95 -21.84 -16.45
N GLY A 214 -20.68 -22.27 -16.40
CA GLY A 214 -19.97 -22.83 -17.54
C GLY A 214 -19.74 -21.79 -18.63
N THR A 215 -19.72 -22.22 -19.89
CA THR A 215 -19.57 -21.32 -21.03
C THR A 215 -20.82 -20.45 -21.21
N PHE A 216 -20.62 -19.14 -21.34
CA PHE A 216 -21.67 -18.19 -21.70
C PHE A 216 -21.21 -17.29 -22.85
N GLY A 217 -22.16 -16.87 -23.68
CA GLY A 217 -21.90 -15.98 -24.82
C GLY A 217 -21.93 -14.51 -24.42
N PRO A 218 -21.68 -13.60 -25.39
CA PRO A 218 -21.88 -12.17 -25.15
C PRO A 218 -23.33 -11.92 -24.73
N GLY A 219 -23.51 -11.13 -23.68
CA GLY A 219 -24.83 -10.68 -23.23
C GLY A 219 -25.15 -9.29 -23.74
N ASP A 220 -26.42 -9.03 -24.03
CA ASP A 220 -26.89 -7.70 -24.42
C ASP A 220 -26.99 -6.77 -23.19
N PRO A 221 -26.16 -5.72 -23.08
CA PRO A 221 -26.20 -4.80 -21.95
C PRO A 221 -27.53 -4.04 -21.84
N ALA A 222 -28.32 -3.92 -22.92
CA ALA A 222 -29.62 -3.27 -22.88
C ALA A 222 -30.64 -4.01 -21.98
N LEU A 223 -30.40 -5.30 -21.71
CA LEU A 223 -31.21 -6.10 -20.79
C LEU A 223 -30.92 -5.82 -19.31
N LEU A 224 -29.84 -5.09 -18.99
CA LEU A 224 -29.47 -4.71 -17.63
C LEU A 224 -30.25 -3.48 -17.14
N VAL A 225 -31.53 -3.69 -16.84
CA VAL A 225 -32.49 -2.63 -16.47
C VAL A 225 -32.61 -2.39 -14.98
N HIS A 226 -32.15 -3.32 -14.13
CA HIS A 226 -32.26 -3.17 -12.68
C HIS A 226 -31.28 -2.11 -12.16
N PRO A 227 -31.68 -1.23 -11.21
CA PRO A 227 -30.81 -0.17 -10.73
C PRO A 227 -29.45 -0.64 -10.19
N GLN A 228 -29.38 -1.84 -9.59
CA GLN A 228 -28.12 -2.40 -9.07
C GLN A 228 -27.15 -2.80 -10.19
N GLU A 229 -27.66 -3.23 -11.34
CA GLU A 229 -26.84 -3.58 -12.52
C GLU A 229 -26.16 -2.33 -13.05
N GLY A 230 -26.93 -1.26 -13.27
CA GLY A 230 -26.41 0.03 -13.73
C GLY A 230 -25.41 0.66 -12.74
N ARG A 231 -25.66 0.55 -11.43
CA ARG A 231 -24.72 1.01 -10.40
C ARG A 231 -23.40 0.24 -10.43
N LEU A 232 -23.47 -1.09 -10.51
CA LEU A 232 -22.28 -1.93 -10.60
C LEU A 232 -21.49 -1.64 -11.88
N ALA A 233 -22.15 -1.63 -13.04
CA ALA A 233 -21.52 -1.33 -14.32
C ALA A 233 -20.77 0.01 -14.33
N LYS A 234 -21.40 1.07 -13.81
CA LYS A 234 -20.78 2.40 -13.67
C LYS A 234 -19.57 2.37 -12.74
N LEU A 235 -19.61 1.58 -11.68
CA LEU A 235 -18.51 1.48 -10.74
C LEU A 235 -17.32 0.72 -11.35
N LEU A 236 -17.58 -0.39 -12.04
CA LEU A 236 -16.56 -1.18 -12.74
C LEU A 236 -15.85 -0.35 -13.83
N ALA A 237 -16.61 0.44 -14.61
CA ALA A 237 -16.06 1.30 -15.65
C ALA A 237 -15.09 2.38 -15.12
N LYS A 238 -15.15 2.73 -13.83
CA LYS A 238 -14.25 3.71 -13.21
C LYS A 238 -12.86 3.15 -12.87
N PHE A 239 -12.66 1.84 -12.95
CA PHE A 239 -11.43 1.20 -12.48
C PHE A 239 -10.15 1.83 -13.06
N PRO A 240 -9.99 2.03 -14.40
CA PRO A 240 -8.75 2.58 -14.94
C PRO A 240 -8.46 4.01 -14.45
N HIS A 241 -9.50 4.81 -14.28
CA HIS A 241 -9.36 6.19 -13.78
C HIS A 241 -8.95 6.20 -12.30
N VAL A 242 -9.55 5.34 -11.47
CA VAL A 242 -9.20 5.25 -10.05
C VAL A 242 -7.75 4.78 -9.87
N ILE A 243 -7.31 3.77 -10.62
CA ILE A 243 -5.92 3.30 -10.56
C ILE A 243 -4.95 4.41 -10.96
N ARG A 244 -5.22 5.12 -12.06
CA ARG A 244 -4.37 6.23 -12.51
C ARG A 244 -4.32 7.34 -11.45
N ARG A 245 -5.47 7.77 -10.94
CA ARG A 245 -5.54 8.82 -9.92
C ARG A 245 -4.80 8.43 -8.64
N ALA A 246 -4.98 7.21 -8.16
CA ALA A 246 -4.29 6.69 -6.98
C ALA A 246 -2.77 6.62 -7.19
N ALA A 247 -2.34 6.21 -8.39
CA ALA A 247 -0.93 6.22 -8.76
C ALA A 247 -0.37 7.64 -8.78
N ASP A 248 -0.99 8.57 -9.53
CA ASP A 248 -0.54 9.96 -9.67
C ASP A 248 -0.47 10.69 -8.32
N ALA A 249 -1.48 10.49 -7.46
CA ALA A 249 -1.54 11.10 -6.13
C ALA A 249 -0.73 10.34 -5.07
N ARG A 250 -0.11 9.20 -5.41
CA ARG A 250 0.58 8.29 -4.48
C ARG A 250 -0.31 7.84 -3.31
N ARG A 251 -1.61 7.61 -3.58
CA ARG A 251 -2.64 7.28 -2.58
C ARG A 251 -3.19 5.87 -2.75
N ALA A 252 -2.45 4.87 -2.28
CA ALA A 252 -2.86 3.45 -2.37
C ALA A 252 -4.22 3.16 -1.66
N HIS A 253 -4.54 3.87 -0.58
CA HIS A 253 -5.80 3.73 0.16
C HIS A 253 -7.06 4.03 -0.69
N GLU A 254 -6.92 4.81 -1.77
CA GLU A 254 -8.02 5.05 -2.70
C GLU A 254 -8.41 3.79 -3.47
N VAL A 255 -7.43 2.94 -3.80
CA VAL A 255 -7.67 1.64 -4.45
C VAL A 255 -8.41 0.71 -3.51
N ALA A 256 -8.01 0.65 -2.23
CA ALA A 256 -8.72 -0.12 -1.20
C ALA A 256 -10.16 0.36 -1.02
N THR A 257 -10.37 1.66 -0.89
CA THR A 257 -11.72 2.25 -0.75
C THR A 257 -12.60 1.91 -1.95
N TYR A 258 -12.04 2.01 -3.16
CA TYR A 258 -12.75 1.65 -4.39
C TYR A 258 -13.07 0.16 -4.47
N ALA A 259 -12.10 -0.72 -4.20
CA ALA A 259 -12.28 -2.17 -4.25
C ALA A 259 -13.33 -2.64 -3.24
N TYR A 260 -13.35 -2.05 -2.04
CA TYR A 260 -14.42 -2.26 -1.07
C TYR A 260 -15.79 -1.84 -1.63
N GLY A 261 -15.87 -0.65 -2.25
CA GLY A 261 -17.10 -0.18 -2.90
C GLY A 261 -17.60 -1.14 -3.98
N VAL A 262 -16.68 -1.71 -4.78
CA VAL A 262 -17.03 -2.72 -5.81
C VAL A 262 -17.57 -3.99 -5.16
N ALA A 263 -16.90 -4.52 -4.13
CA ALA A 263 -17.33 -5.71 -3.42
C ALA A 263 -18.72 -5.53 -2.77
N ALA A 264 -18.95 -4.39 -2.12
CA ALA A 264 -20.24 -4.05 -1.52
C ALA A 264 -21.35 -3.93 -2.57
N GLN A 265 -21.10 -3.21 -3.67
CA GLN A 265 -22.07 -3.07 -4.75
C GLN A 265 -22.35 -4.40 -5.47
N PHE A 266 -21.34 -5.25 -5.63
CA PHE A 266 -21.51 -6.59 -6.18
C PHE A 266 -22.43 -7.46 -5.31
N ASN A 267 -22.27 -7.40 -3.99
CA ASN A 267 -23.14 -8.14 -3.07
C ASN A 267 -24.61 -7.67 -3.15
N LEU A 268 -24.84 -6.36 -3.30
CA LEU A 268 -26.19 -5.81 -3.53
C LEU A 268 -26.78 -6.28 -4.87
N PHE A 269 -25.98 -6.23 -5.95
CA PHE A 269 -26.38 -6.76 -7.24
C PHE A 269 -26.74 -8.25 -7.16
N TYR A 270 -25.90 -9.07 -6.54
CA TYR A 270 -26.14 -10.51 -6.46
C TYR A 270 -27.38 -10.87 -5.62
N ARG A 271 -27.65 -10.09 -4.55
CA ARG A 271 -28.85 -10.26 -3.73
C ARG A 271 -30.12 -9.90 -4.49
N ASP A 272 -30.11 -8.78 -5.22
CA ASP A 272 -31.32 -8.22 -5.83
C ASP A 272 -31.55 -8.70 -7.29
N CYS A 273 -30.53 -9.28 -7.94
CA CYS A 273 -30.58 -9.66 -9.34
C CYS A 273 -30.15 -11.13 -9.52
N PRO A 274 -31.10 -12.08 -9.55
CA PRO A 274 -30.78 -13.50 -9.75
C PRO A 274 -30.00 -13.74 -11.04
N VAL A 275 -28.81 -14.34 -10.96
CA VAL A 275 -27.93 -14.53 -12.13
C VAL A 275 -28.20 -15.86 -12.84
N LEU A 276 -27.99 -16.98 -12.14
CA LEU A 276 -27.98 -18.31 -12.76
C LEU A 276 -29.36 -18.79 -13.24
N VAL A 277 -30.43 -18.29 -12.61
CA VAL A 277 -31.82 -18.68 -12.89
C VAL A 277 -32.55 -17.72 -13.83
N ALA A 278 -31.87 -16.70 -14.36
CA ALA A 278 -32.46 -15.79 -15.32
C ALA A 278 -32.60 -16.43 -16.72
N ASP A 279 -33.51 -15.88 -17.54
CA ASP A 279 -33.67 -16.28 -18.94
C ASP A 279 -32.37 -16.11 -19.73
N ALA A 280 -32.13 -16.96 -20.73
CA ALA A 280 -30.82 -17.09 -21.39
C ALA A 280 -30.20 -15.75 -21.86
N PRO A 281 -30.92 -14.82 -22.51
CA PRO A 281 -30.34 -13.53 -22.90
C PRO A 281 -29.91 -12.65 -21.71
N LEU A 282 -30.77 -12.54 -20.69
CA LEU A 282 -30.50 -11.77 -19.47
C LEU A 282 -29.41 -12.42 -18.61
N ARG A 283 -29.41 -13.75 -18.54
CA ARG A 283 -28.38 -14.55 -17.86
C ARG A 283 -27.01 -14.26 -18.46
N SER A 284 -26.86 -14.27 -19.78
CA SER A 284 -25.59 -13.90 -20.44
C SER A 284 -25.15 -12.47 -20.12
N ALA A 285 -26.08 -11.51 -20.09
CA ALA A 285 -25.78 -10.11 -19.73
C ALA A 285 -25.31 -9.97 -18.27
N ARG A 286 -25.99 -10.65 -17.34
CA ARG A 286 -25.60 -10.67 -15.92
C ARG A 286 -24.28 -11.39 -15.69
N LEU A 287 -24.00 -12.49 -16.42
CA LEU A 287 -22.73 -13.19 -16.33
C LEU A 287 -21.57 -12.35 -16.84
N ALA A 288 -21.76 -11.56 -17.91
CA ALA A 288 -20.78 -10.58 -18.35
C ALA A 288 -20.49 -9.52 -17.27
N LEU A 289 -21.52 -9.07 -16.54
CA LEU A 289 -21.35 -8.14 -15.43
C LEU A 289 -20.62 -8.77 -14.22
N VAL A 290 -20.90 -10.04 -13.91
CA VAL A 290 -20.16 -10.83 -12.90
C VAL A 290 -18.69 -10.97 -13.29
N ASP A 291 -18.41 -11.24 -14.56
CA ASP A 291 -17.03 -11.37 -15.05
C ASP A 291 -16.27 -10.04 -15.00
N GLY A 292 -16.94 -8.93 -15.34
CA GLY A 292 -16.39 -7.58 -15.13
C GLY A 292 -16.05 -7.32 -13.66
N ALA A 293 -16.92 -7.73 -12.73
CA ALA A 293 -16.65 -7.62 -11.29
C ALA A 293 -15.46 -8.49 -10.86
N ARG A 294 -15.36 -9.74 -11.36
CA ARG A 294 -14.22 -10.62 -11.12
C ARG A 294 -12.90 -9.96 -11.53
N ILE A 295 -12.84 -9.42 -12.74
CA ILE A 295 -11.63 -8.77 -13.28
C ILE A 295 -11.24 -7.55 -12.45
N VAL A 296 -12.20 -6.68 -12.13
CA VAL A 296 -11.93 -5.45 -11.36
C VAL A 296 -11.54 -5.76 -9.91
N LEU A 297 -12.21 -6.71 -9.25
CA LEU A 297 -11.84 -7.11 -7.88
C LEU A 297 -10.46 -7.75 -7.85
N ARG A 298 -10.14 -8.61 -8.81
CA ARG A 298 -8.80 -9.20 -8.95
C ARG A 298 -7.74 -8.11 -9.14
N GLY A 299 -7.96 -7.20 -10.09
CA GLY A 299 -7.03 -6.09 -10.34
C GLY A 299 -6.86 -5.18 -9.12
N GLY A 300 -7.94 -4.89 -8.40
CA GLY A 300 -7.88 -4.11 -7.16
C GLY A 300 -7.07 -4.81 -6.06
N LEU A 301 -7.27 -6.12 -5.86
CA LEU A 301 -6.50 -6.93 -4.92
C LEU A 301 -5.02 -6.98 -5.32
N GLU A 302 -4.71 -7.24 -6.58
CA GLU A 302 -3.33 -7.27 -7.11
C GLU A 302 -2.62 -5.92 -6.94
N CYS A 303 -3.28 -4.80 -7.22
CA CYS A 303 -2.72 -3.45 -6.98
C CYS A 303 -2.39 -3.19 -5.50
N LEU A 304 -3.09 -3.85 -4.57
CA LEU A 304 -2.83 -3.74 -3.13
C LEU A 304 -1.79 -4.77 -2.65
N GLY A 305 -1.29 -5.63 -3.54
CA GLY A 305 -0.41 -6.75 -3.20
C GLY A 305 -1.12 -7.84 -2.40
N LEU A 306 -2.40 -8.04 -2.67
CA LEU A 306 -3.24 -9.04 -2.01
C LEU A 306 -3.57 -10.19 -2.98
N PRO A 307 -3.56 -11.44 -2.50
CA PRO A 307 -3.99 -12.57 -3.30
C PRO A 307 -5.51 -12.49 -3.57
N ALA A 308 -5.92 -12.96 -4.75
CA ALA A 308 -7.31 -13.03 -5.18
C ALA A 308 -7.76 -14.50 -5.28
N PRO A 309 -8.08 -15.15 -4.14
CA PRO A 309 -8.43 -16.56 -4.13
C PRO A 309 -9.71 -16.81 -4.94
N ARG A 310 -9.76 -17.95 -5.63
CA ARG A 310 -10.95 -18.42 -6.35
C ARG A 310 -11.95 -19.13 -5.43
N GLU A 311 -11.50 -19.54 -4.25
CA GLU A 311 -12.27 -20.23 -3.22
C GLU A 311 -11.85 -19.70 -1.84
N MET A 312 -12.82 -19.50 -0.94
CA MET A 312 -12.64 -19.08 0.45
C MET A 312 -13.58 -19.83 1.39
#